data_AF-A0A0D2G4Q6-F1
#
_entry.id   AF-A0A0D2G4Q6-F1
#
_cell.length_a   1.000
_cell.length_b   1.000
_cell.length_c   1.000
_cell.angle_alpha   90.00
_cell.angle_beta   90.00
_cell.angle_gamma   90.00
#
_symmetry.space_group_name_H-M   'P 1'
#
loop_
_entity.id
_entity.type
_entity.pdbx_description
1 polymer ?
#
loop_
_entity_poly.entity_id
_entity_poly.type
_entity_poly.pdbx_seq_one_letter_code
_entity_poly.pdbx_strand_id
1 'polypeptide(L)'
;MASESHEGLSAMSAAATALQGHWRYCEKCSCLHYAGTARCPAGGVHDHSTSSNYSLLSGAGGPGQDHWRWCKKCQVLSYTGSGGGSNGPCSAGGNHDTNGSGNYRLTHNDSSAPGQQNWRWCRKCFGLAYAGGNAGRCQSGGTHDHSGSGHYTLSIDGNPPNGGQDQWRWCSKCQLLAYDGYNACAGGGAHISKPSGQYSVTHNDPSAPGQQGWKWCNKCYVLCHSSSGTGRGVCPKRGTHDYSNSGNYTVLHNVPNPGHDYQGGWRWCSQCHALWYNQNNHARCPQAPNKNHTDQLSGQYWIRHQSV
;
A
#
# COMPACT_ATOMS: atom_id res chain seq x y z
N MET A 1 -31.17 -37.73 -49.50
CA MET A 1 -31.75 -37.95 -48.17
C MET A 1 -30.59 -37.93 -47.19
N ALA A 2 -30.32 -36.74 -46.64
CA ALA A 2 -30.58 -36.33 -45.25
C ALA A 2 -29.34 -36.68 -44.38
N SER A 3 -28.38 -35.76 -44.19
CA SER A 3 -28.35 -34.58 -43.28
C SER A 3 -28.39 -34.98 -41.81
N GLU A 4 -27.20 -35.11 -41.21
CA GLU A 4 -27.03 -35.16 -39.75
C GLU A 4 -26.79 -33.74 -39.22
N SER A 5 -27.60 -33.36 -38.24
CA SER A 5 -27.79 -32.02 -37.71
C SER A 5 -26.68 -31.59 -36.75
N HIS A 6 -26.10 -30.41 -37.02
CA HIS A 6 -25.41 -29.58 -36.04
C HIS A 6 -26.44 -29.05 -35.03
N GLU A 7 -26.37 -29.48 -33.77
CA GLU A 7 -27.08 -28.84 -32.66
C GLU A 7 -26.13 -28.66 -31.47
N GLY A 8 -25.69 -27.42 -31.28
CA GLY A 8 -25.67 -26.80 -29.95
C GLY A 8 -24.54 -27.13 -28.97
N LEU A 9 -23.28 -26.94 -29.34
CA LEU A 9 -22.26 -26.54 -28.34
C LEU A 9 -22.51 -25.08 -27.95
N SER A 10 -23.53 -24.87 -27.10
CA SER A 10 -23.84 -23.56 -26.53
C SER A 10 -22.67 -23.13 -25.65
N ALA A 11 -22.05 -22.03 -26.07
CA ALA A 11 -21.05 -21.30 -25.33
C ALA A 11 -21.51 -21.01 -23.90
N MET A 12 -20.90 -21.68 -22.92
CA MET A 12 -20.73 -21.08 -21.59
C MET A 12 -19.40 -20.35 -21.61
N SER A 13 -19.47 -19.07 -21.97
CA SER A 13 -18.40 -18.11 -21.71
C SER A 13 -18.16 -18.10 -20.19
N ALA A 14 -17.11 -18.78 -19.75
CA ALA A 14 -16.54 -18.53 -18.44
C ALA A 14 -16.06 -17.07 -18.46
N ALA A 15 -16.80 -16.19 -17.78
CA ALA A 15 -16.34 -14.84 -17.53
C ALA A 15 -14.94 -14.94 -16.90
N ALA A 16 -13.94 -14.37 -17.56
CA ALA A 16 -12.57 -14.41 -17.07
C ALA A 16 -12.51 -13.70 -15.71
N THR A 17 -12.44 -14.48 -14.64
CA THR A 17 -12.28 -13.98 -13.28
C THR A 17 -10.84 -13.49 -13.11
N ALA A 18 -10.66 -12.19 -12.89
CA ALA A 18 -9.34 -11.60 -12.71
C ALA A 18 -9.06 -11.37 -11.23
N LEU A 19 -7.89 -11.79 -10.72
CA LEU A 19 -7.45 -11.40 -9.38
C LEU A 19 -6.87 -9.99 -9.42
N GLN A 20 -7.35 -9.11 -8.54
CA GLN A 20 -6.77 -7.79 -8.30
C GLN A 20 -5.96 -7.82 -7.00
N GLY A 21 -4.63 -7.70 -7.13
CA GLY A 21 -3.72 -7.54 -5.99
C GLY A 21 -3.70 -6.11 -5.43
N HIS A 22 -2.69 -5.80 -4.61
CA HIS A 22 -2.45 -4.49 -4.00
C HIS A 22 -3.44 -4.07 -2.88
N TRP A 23 -4.22 -5.01 -2.36
CA TRP A 23 -5.01 -4.78 -1.15
C TRP A 23 -4.16 -4.98 0.09
N ARG A 24 -4.35 -4.12 1.10
CA ARG A 24 -3.58 -4.08 2.35
C ARG A 24 -4.53 -3.92 3.54
N TYR A 25 -4.17 -4.56 4.63
CA TYR A 25 -4.74 -4.36 5.96
C TYR A 25 -4.13 -3.11 6.59
N CYS A 26 -4.95 -2.27 7.21
CA CYS A 26 -4.47 -1.18 8.03
C CYS A 26 -4.61 -1.47 9.53
N GLU A 27 -3.53 -1.43 10.31
CA GLU A 27 -3.56 -1.66 11.76
C GLU A 27 -4.39 -0.63 12.53
N LYS A 28 -4.35 0.64 12.12
CA LYS A 28 -5.00 1.74 12.85
C LYS A 28 -6.53 1.69 12.75
N CYS A 29 -7.05 1.38 11.56
CA CYS A 29 -8.50 1.33 11.33
C CYS A 29 -9.03 -0.08 11.12
N SER A 30 -8.19 -1.11 11.13
CA SER A 30 -8.51 -2.50 10.84
C SER A 30 -9.15 -2.78 9.47
N CYS A 31 -9.32 -1.78 8.59
CA CYS A 31 -9.97 -1.97 7.30
C CYS A 31 -9.01 -2.54 6.25
N LEU A 32 -9.57 -3.33 5.33
CA LEU A 32 -8.92 -3.63 4.07
C LEU A 32 -9.01 -2.40 3.17
N HIS A 33 -7.89 -1.96 2.63
CA HIS A 33 -7.79 -0.84 1.71
C HIS A 33 -6.96 -1.21 0.49
N TYR A 34 -7.32 -0.66 -0.66
CA TYR A 34 -6.45 -0.65 -1.82
C TYR A 34 -5.28 0.28 -1.53
N ALA A 35 -4.08 -0.11 -1.94
CA ALA A 35 -2.90 0.74 -1.86
C ALA A 35 -3.17 2.10 -2.55
N GLY A 36 -2.96 3.21 -1.85
CA GLY A 36 -3.19 4.55 -2.37
C GLY A 36 -3.12 5.64 -1.29
N THR A 37 -3.43 6.88 -1.68
CA THR A 37 -3.20 8.09 -0.87
C THR A 37 -4.35 8.44 0.09
N ALA A 38 -5.15 7.45 0.48
CA ALA A 38 -6.39 7.69 1.22
C ALA A 38 -6.18 8.05 2.69
N ARG A 39 -7.17 8.77 3.23
CA ARG A 39 -7.25 9.14 4.64
C ARG A 39 -7.73 7.97 5.48
N CYS A 40 -6.94 7.64 6.50
CA CYS A 40 -7.31 6.66 7.51
C CYS A 40 -8.40 7.23 8.45
N PRO A 41 -9.46 6.47 8.79
CA PRO A 41 -10.43 6.84 9.83
C PRO A 41 -9.82 7.16 11.19
N ALA A 42 -8.65 6.59 11.49
CA ALA A 42 -7.89 6.87 12.71
C ALA A 42 -7.11 8.19 12.65
N GLY A 43 -7.15 8.91 11.52
CA GLY A 43 -6.32 10.07 11.25
C GLY A 43 -4.98 9.69 10.61
N GLY A 44 -4.42 10.64 9.86
CA GLY A 44 -3.18 10.43 9.10
C GLY A 44 -3.36 9.39 7.98
N VAL A 45 -2.26 8.72 7.63
CA VAL A 45 -2.23 7.69 6.59
C VAL A 45 -2.45 6.29 7.16
N HIS A 46 -2.87 5.37 6.29
CA HIS A 46 -3.03 3.96 6.63
C HIS A 46 -1.69 3.38 7.07
N ASP A 47 -1.70 2.58 8.13
CA ASP A 47 -0.53 1.84 8.61
C ASP A 47 -0.67 0.38 8.25
N HIS A 48 0.18 -0.11 7.36
CA HIS A 48 0.15 -1.46 6.81
C HIS A 48 1.48 -2.17 7.03
N SER A 49 2.22 -1.74 8.07
CA SER A 49 3.54 -2.26 8.45
C SER A 49 3.54 -3.76 8.76
N THR A 50 2.42 -4.31 9.22
CA THR A 50 2.23 -5.76 9.48
C THR A 50 1.32 -6.44 8.47
N SER A 51 0.85 -5.70 7.47
CA SER A 51 -0.05 -6.22 6.45
C SER A 51 0.68 -7.13 5.47
N SER A 52 0.13 -8.33 5.26
CA SER A 52 0.38 -9.09 4.03
C SER A 52 -0.20 -8.34 2.81
N ASN A 53 0.15 -8.79 1.60
CA ASN A 53 -0.57 -8.39 0.39
C ASN A 53 -1.77 -9.32 0.20
N TYR A 54 -2.89 -8.78 -0.23
CA TYR A 54 -4.09 -9.55 -0.52
C TYR A 54 -4.50 -9.35 -1.97
N SER A 55 -5.00 -10.44 -2.56
CA SER A 55 -5.68 -10.41 -3.85
C SER A 55 -7.17 -10.65 -3.67
N LEU A 56 -7.96 -9.82 -4.34
CA LEU A 56 -9.41 -9.98 -4.38
C LEU A 56 -9.85 -10.49 -5.74
N LEU A 57 -10.84 -11.38 -5.73
CA LEU A 57 -11.48 -11.85 -6.94
C LEU A 57 -12.31 -10.71 -7.54
N SER A 58 -11.99 -10.29 -8.76
CA SER A 58 -12.73 -9.27 -9.51
C SER A 58 -13.49 -9.91 -10.67
N GLY A 59 -14.76 -9.54 -10.82
CA GLY A 59 -15.65 -10.08 -11.86
C GLY A 59 -16.83 -10.88 -11.29
N ALA A 60 -17.76 -11.26 -12.16
CA ALA A 60 -18.95 -12.06 -11.81
C ALA A 60 -18.71 -13.54 -12.17
N GLY A 61 -19.09 -14.47 -11.27
CA GLY A 61 -19.17 -15.90 -11.62
C GLY A 61 -18.35 -16.92 -10.81
N GLY A 62 -18.05 -16.70 -9.53
CA GLY A 62 -17.38 -17.71 -8.66
C GLY A 62 -18.14 -17.99 -7.35
N PRO A 63 -17.66 -18.87 -6.44
CA PRO A 63 -18.18 -18.98 -5.07
C PRO A 63 -17.87 -17.70 -4.24
N GLY A 64 -18.64 -17.43 -3.19
CA GLY A 64 -18.44 -16.27 -2.30
C GLY A 64 -19.60 -15.26 -2.28
N GLN A 65 -19.38 -14.08 -1.70
CA GLN A 65 -20.31 -12.96 -1.67
C GLN A 65 -19.80 -11.83 -2.57
N ASP A 66 -20.64 -11.38 -3.50
CA ASP A 66 -20.38 -10.27 -4.42
C ASP A 66 -20.82 -8.93 -3.80
N HIS A 67 -20.89 -7.86 -4.59
CA HIS A 67 -21.30 -6.52 -4.17
C HIS A 67 -20.31 -5.81 -3.23
N TRP A 68 -19.08 -6.29 -3.18
CA TRP A 68 -17.95 -5.56 -2.60
C TRP A 68 -17.36 -4.62 -3.64
N ARG A 69 -17.15 -3.36 -3.24
CA ARG A 69 -16.70 -2.29 -4.12
C ARG A 69 -15.59 -1.50 -3.47
N TRP A 70 -14.63 -1.09 -4.30
CA TRP A 70 -13.59 -0.16 -3.91
C TRP A 70 -14.16 1.26 -3.85
N CYS A 71 -13.85 1.97 -2.77
CA CYS A 71 -14.19 3.39 -2.65
C CYS A 71 -13.03 4.26 -3.14
N LYS A 72 -13.20 5.05 -4.20
CA LYS A 72 -12.13 5.90 -4.72
C LYS A 72 -11.69 7.03 -3.77
N LYS A 73 -12.57 7.44 -2.84
CA LYS A 73 -12.27 8.51 -1.89
C LYS A 73 -11.35 8.07 -0.75
N CYS A 74 -11.56 6.87 -0.23
CA CYS A 74 -10.86 6.36 0.96
C CYS A 74 -10.16 5.02 0.73
N GLN A 75 -10.19 4.49 -0.48
CA GLN A 75 -9.57 3.23 -0.91
C GLN A 75 -10.04 1.96 -0.18
N VAL A 76 -10.93 2.07 0.82
CA VAL A 76 -11.49 0.94 1.57
C VAL A 76 -12.41 0.09 0.69
N LEU A 77 -12.35 -1.23 0.89
CA LEU A 77 -13.33 -2.16 0.33
C LEU A 77 -14.64 -2.07 1.14
N SER A 78 -15.73 -1.70 0.48
CA SER A 78 -17.04 -1.50 1.08
C SER A 78 -18.09 -2.39 0.44
N TYR A 79 -18.94 -2.99 1.27
CA TYR A 79 -20.09 -3.76 0.82
C TYR A 79 -21.26 -2.83 0.48
N THR A 80 -21.81 -2.97 -0.72
CA THR A 80 -22.87 -2.10 -1.26
C THR A 80 -24.26 -2.74 -1.29
N GLY A 81 -24.35 -4.03 -0.92
CA GLY A 81 -25.58 -4.82 -1.00
C GLY A 81 -26.00 -5.15 -2.43
N SER A 82 -26.98 -6.05 -2.56
CA SER A 82 -27.48 -6.62 -3.83
C SER A 82 -28.19 -5.65 -4.78
N GLY A 83 -28.17 -4.34 -4.49
CA GLY A 83 -28.74 -3.28 -5.35
C GLY A 83 -27.84 -2.05 -5.52
N GLY A 84 -26.59 -2.07 -5.03
CA GLY A 84 -25.61 -0.98 -5.22
C GLY A 84 -25.96 0.37 -4.58
N GLY A 85 -27.09 0.49 -3.88
CA GLY A 85 -27.64 1.78 -3.41
C GLY A 85 -27.23 2.21 -2.00
N SER A 86 -26.69 1.32 -1.17
CA SER A 86 -26.32 1.65 0.21
C SER A 86 -24.80 1.73 0.37
N ASN A 87 -24.28 2.94 0.29
CA ASN A 87 -22.88 3.22 0.59
C ASN A 87 -22.78 3.76 2.02
N GLY A 88 -22.12 3.01 2.90
CA GLY A 88 -21.90 3.44 4.28
C GLY A 88 -21.07 4.73 4.37
N PRO A 89 -20.95 5.34 5.57
CA PRO A 89 -20.15 6.54 5.80
C PRO A 89 -18.68 6.36 5.39
N CYS A 90 -18.09 7.38 4.78
CA CYS A 90 -16.71 7.40 4.29
C CYS A 90 -15.81 8.31 5.14
N SER A 91 -14.58 7.89 5.41
CA SER A 91 -13.59 8.70 6.14
C SER A 91 -13.17 9.99 5.43
N ALA A 92 -13.41 10.08 4.12
CA ALA A 92 -13.17 11.29 3.33
C ALA A 92 -14.36 12.27 3.37
N GLY A 93 -15.44 11.94 4.09
CA GLY A 93 -16.68 12.71 4.15
C GLY A 93 -17.78 12.14 3.23
N GLY A 94 -19.03 12.29 3.67
CA GLY A 94 -20.21 11.72 3.01
C GLY A 94 -20.18 10.18 2.99
N ASN A 95 -20.74 9.59 1.95
CA ASN A 95 -20.80 8.13 1.78
C ASN A 95 -19.67 7.63 0.86
N HIS A 96 -19.38 6.32 0.96
CA HIS A 96 -18.44 5.66 0.06
C HIS A 96 -18.81 5.93 -1.41
N ASP A 97 -17.79 6.24 -2.22
CA ASP A 97 -17.95 6.52 -3.63
C ASP A 97 -17.30 5.40 -4.44
N THR A 98 -18.16 4.55 -4.98
CA THR A 98 -17.80 3.31 -5.66
C THR A 98 -17.82 3.46 -7.18
N ASN A 99 -17.96 4.69 -7.69
CA ASN A 99 -17.92 4.95 -9.12
C ASN A 99 -16.54 4.58 -9.70
N GLY A 100 -16.53 3.81 -10.80
CA GLY A 100 -15.32 3.26 -11.39
C GLY A 100 -14.80 1.98 -10.72
N SER A 101 -15.46 1.47 -9.68
CA SER A 101 -15.12 0.18 -9.08
C SER A 101 -15.68 -0.98 -9.89
N GLY A 102 -14.85 -2.00 -10.12
CA GLY A 102 -15.31 -3.34 -10.45
C GLY A 102 -16.11 -3.96 -9.28
N ASN A 103 -16.74 -5.12 -9.54
CA ASN A 103 -17.37 -5.92 -8.51
C ASN A 103 -16.35 -6.92 -7.96
N TYR A 104 -16.05 -6.82 -6.66
CA TYR A 104 -15.22 -7.79 -5.97
C TYR A 104 -16.09 -8.85 -5.31
N ARG A 105 -15.54 -10.05 -5.22
CA ARG A 105 -16.17 -11.20 -4.61
C ARG A 105 -15.27 -11.77 -3.54
N LEU A 106 -15.81 -11.94 -2.34
CA LEU A 106 -15.08 -12.44 -1.19
C LEU A 106 -15.57 -13.84 -0.83
N THR A 107 -14.65 -14.75 -0.56
CA THR A 107 -15.01 -16.06 0.01
C THR A 107 -15.71 -15.86 1.35
N HIS A 108 -16.88 -16.44 1.52
CA HIS A 108 -17.80 -16.12 2.62
C HIS A 108 -18.31 -17.40 3.30
N ASN A 109 -18.19 -17.46 4.62
CA ASN A 109 -18.58 -18.57 5.49
C ASN A 109 -18.00 -19.93 5.06
N ASP A 110 -16.78 -19.92 4.50
CA ASP A 110 -16.02 -21.12 4.17
C ASP A 110 -14.70 -21.13 4.96
N SER A 111 -14.72 -21.87 6.06
CA SER A 111 -13.55 -22.05 6.94
C SER A 111 -12.49 -22.98 6.36
N SER A 112 -12.82 -23.73 5.28
CA SER A 112 -11.86 -24.59 4.58
C SER A 112 -11.08 -23.85 3.50
N ALA A 113 -11.57 -22.67 3.10
CA ALA A 113 -10.92 -21.85 2.09
C ALA A 113 -9.50 -21.41 2.51
N PRO A 114 -8.51 -21.52 1.62
CA PRO A 114 -7.16 -21.06 1.90
C PRO A 114 -7.11 -19.52 1.97
N GLY A 115 -6.34 -18.98 2.91
CA GLY A 115 -6.14 -17.54 3.06
C GLY A 115 -6.29 -17.05 4.51
N GLN A 116 -6.24 -15.73 4.69
CA GLN A 116 -6.48 -15.13 6.00
C GLN A 116 -7.97 -15.13 6.31
N GLN A 117 -8.31 -15.79 7.40
CA GLN A 117 -9.67 -15.89 7.94
C GLN A 117 -9.99 -14.66 8.82
N ASN A 118 -11.19 -14.61 9.40
CA ASN A 118 -11.61 -13.58 10.37
C ASN A 118 -11.72 -12.14 9.84
N TRP A 119 -11.93 -11.98 8.54
CA TRP A 119 -12.42 -10.71 8.00
C TRP A 119 -13.92 -10.60 8.19
N ARG A 120 -14.40 -9.40 8.50
CA ARG A 120 -15.79 -9.11 8.84
C ARG A 120 -16.28 -7.87 8.14
N TRP A 121 -17.53 -7.90 7.72
CA TRP A 121 -18.26 -6.69 7.39
C TRP A 121 -18.56 -5.91 8.68
N CYS A 122 -18.43 -4.58 8.62
CA CYS A 122 -18.82 -3.71 9.72
C CYS A 122 -20.17 -3.05 9.41
N ARG A 123 -21.18 -3.26 10.24
CA ARG A 123 -22.54 -2.74 9.99
C ARG A 123 -22.66 -1.22 10.12
N LYS A 124 -21.72 -0.55 10.78
CA LYS A 124 -21.73 0.90 10.98
C LYS A 124 -21.21 1.66 9.76
N CYS A 125 -20.28 1.02 9.07
CA CYS A 125 -19.27 1.67 8.23
C CYS A 125 -19.26 1.05 6.83
N PHE A 126 -19.73 -0.19 6.74
CA PHE A 126 -19.89 -1.03 5.56
C PHE A 126 -18.56 -1.47 4.96
N GLY A 127 -17.45 -1.12 5.58
CA GLY A 127 -16.11 -1.58 5.23
C GLY A 127 -15.86 -3.02 5.67
N LEU A 128 -14.98 -3.69 4.93
CA LEU A 128 -14.38 -4.94 5.37
C LEU A 128 -13.27 -4.63 6.38
N ALA A 129 -13.35 -5.22 7.57
CA ALA A 129 -12.37 -5.05 8.63
C ALA A 129 -11.94 -6.39 9.23
N TYR A 130 -10.65 -6.48 9.55
CA TYR A 130 -10.08 -7.66 10.20
C TYR A 130 -10.49 -7.69 11.68
N ALA A 131 -11.09 -8.80 12.11
CA ALA A 131 -11.57 -9.00 13.47
C ALA A 131 -10.72 -10.00 14.27
N GLY A 132 -9.56 -10.41 13.75
CA GLY A 132 -8.61 -11.30 14.43
C GLY A 132 -7.56 -10.58 15.29
N GLY A 133 -7.70 -9.27 15.49
CA GLY A 133 -6.76 -8.44 16.27
C GLY A 133 -7.47 -7.34 17.05
N ASN A 134 -6.74 -6.30 17.46
CA ASN A 134 -7.33 -5.15 18.15
C ASN A 134 -8.40 -4.47 17.29
N ALA A 135 -9.53 -4.12 17.89
CA ALA A 135 -10.62 -3.45 17.20
C ALA A 135 -10.21 -2.03 16.78
N GLY A 136 -9.95 -1.84 15.49
CA GLY A 136 -9.54 -0.55 14.92
C GLY A 136 -10.65 0.49 14.92
N ARG A 137 -10.26 1.75 14.72
CA ARG A 137 -11.19 2.88 14.71
C ARG A 137 -12.11 2.84 13.49
N CYS A 138 -13.41 2.93 13.75
CA CYS A 138 -14.46 3.00 12.75
C CYS A 138 -14.70 4.45 12.31
N GLN A 139 -14.92 4.66 11.01
CA GLN A 139 -15.21 6.00 10.49
C GLN A 139 -16.55 6.58 10.97
N SER A 140 -17.49 5.71 11.36
CA SER A 140 -18.76 6.11 11.97
C SER A 140 -18.62 6.41 13.48
N GLY A 141 -17.39 6.51 13.99
CA GLY A 141 -17.06 6.71 15.40
C GLY A 141 -16.92 5.40 16.20
N GLY A 142 -16.13 5.40 17.27
CA GLY A 142 -15.86 4.22 18.09
C GLY A 142 -15.12 3.10 17.35
N THR A 143 -15.34 1.85 17.76
CA THR A 143 -14.80 0.64 17.13
C THR A 143 -15.77 0.07 16.08
N HIS A 144 -15.26 -0.85 15.24
CA HIS A 144 -16.08 -1.58 14.29
C HIS A 144 -17.09 -2.49 14.99
N ASP A 145 -18.26 -2.61 14.38
CA ASP A 145 -19.34 -3.47 14.85
C ASP A 145 -19.62 -4.55 13.81
N HIS A 146 -19.31 -5.79 14.18
CA HIS A 146 -19.40 -6.96 13.32
C HIS A 146 -20.69 -7.76 13.50
N SER A 147 -21.65 -7.22 14.26
CA SER A 147 -22.95 -7.87 14.49
C SER A 147 -23.66 -8.11 13.16
N GLY A 148 -24.08 -9.35 12.93
CA GLY A 148 -24.72 -9.76 11.67
C GLY A 148 -23.76 -10.05 10.51
N SER A 149 -22.45 -9.97 10.72
CA SER A 149 -21.46 -10.36 9.69
C SER A 149 -21.18 -11.86 9.70
N GLY A 150 -21.16 -12.48 8.52
CA GLY A 150 -20.45 -13.74 8.31
C GLY A 150 -18.93 -13.59 8.42
N HIS A 151 -18.18 -14.67 8.23
CA HIS A 151 -16.72 -14.64 8.11
C HIS A 151 -16.33 -14.54 6.64
N TYR A 152 -15.32 -13.74 6.35
CA TYR A 152 -14.70 -13.68 5.03
C TYR A 152 -13.25 -14.17 5.09
N THR A 153 -12.84 -14.82 4.01
CA THR A 153 -11.48 -15.33 3.82
C THR A 153 -10.85 -14.57 2.67
N LEU A 154 -9.70 -13.94 2.92
CA LEU A 154 -8.95 -13.24 1.89
C LEU A 154 -7.73 -14.05 1.49
N SER A 155 -7.53 -14.19 0.17
CA SER A 155 -6.32 -14.76 -0.37
C SER A 155 -5.13 -13.90 0.04
N ILE A 156 -4.18 -14.52 0.75
CA ILE A 156 -2.90 -13.90 1.06
C ILE A 156 -1.98 -14.15 -0.13
N ASP A 157 -1.41 -13.09 -0.67
CA ASP A 157 -0.36 -13.23 -1.66
C ASP A 157 0.91 -13.63 -0.91
N GLY A 158 1.30 -14.90 -1.06
CA GLY A 158 2.64 -15.37 -0.75
C GLY A 158 3.63 -14.70 -1.69
N ASN A 159 4.01 -13.47 -1.37
CA ASN A 159 4.87 -12.59 -2.13
C ASN A 159 4.37 -12.25 -3.56
N PRO A 160 3.86 -11.03 -3.82
CA PRO A 160 3.56 -10.64 -5.19
C PRO A 160 4.88 -10.45 -5.98
N PRO A 161 5.01 -10.97 -7.21
CA PRO A 161 6.24 -10.85 -7.97
C PRO A 161 6.69 -9.42 -8.26
N ASN A 162 5.88 -8.38 -8.00
CA ASN A 162 6.26 -6.95 -8.10
C ASN A 162 5.39 -6.00 -7.22
N GLY A 163 5.00 -6.40 -6.00
CA GLY A 163 4.22 -5.57 -5.06
C GLY A 163 5.02 -5.05 -3.87
N GLY A 164 4.69 -3.86 -3.35
CA GLY A 164 5.41 -3.20 -2.25
C GLY A 164 4.52 -2.36 -1.34
N GLN A 165 5.07 -1.87 -0.23
CA GLN A 165 4.43 -0.86 0.62
C GLN A 165 4.25 0.42 -0.20
N ASP A 166 3.02 0.89 -0.40
CA ASP A 166 2.66 2.18 -1.01
C ASP A 166 2.76 3.35 0.00
N GLN A 167 2.20 4.51 -0.35
CA GLN A 167 2.27 5.75 0.46
C GLN A 167 3.68 6.30 0.67
N TRP A 168 4.63 5.92 -0.18
CA TRP A 168 5.92 6.60 -0.27
C TRP A 168 5.83 7.76 -1.24
N ARG A 169 6.43 8.89 -0.86
CA ARG A 169 6.41 10.14 -1.59
C ARG A 169 7.80 10.69 -1.73
N TRP A 170 8.10 11.19 -2.93
CA TRP A 170 9.22 12.07 -3.11
C TRP A 170 8.88 13.44 -2.51
N CYS A 171 9.73 13.93 -1.63
CA CYS A 171 9.56 15.26 -1.04
C CYS A 171 10.37 16.30 -1.82
N SER A 172 9.71 17.24 -2.49
CA SER A 172 10.40 18.29 -3.28
C SER A 172 11.28 19.24 -2.45
N LYS A 173 11.05 19.35 -1.13
CA LYS A 173 11.86 20.20 -0.23
C LYS A 173 13.23 19.61 0.11
N CYS A 174 13.31 18.29 0.24
CA CYS A 174 14.53 17.61 0.69
C CYS A 174 15.02 16.54 -0.28
N GLN A 175 14.26 16.26 -1.32
CA GLN A 175 14.47 15.21 -2.32
C GLN A 175 14.43 13.78 -1.76
N LEU A 176 14.02 13.60 -0.51
CA LEU A 176 14.01 12.30 0.15
C LEU A 176 12.74 11.52 -0.20
N LEU A 177 12.86 10.20 -0.24
CA LEU A 177 11.70 9.31 -0.22
C LEU A 177 11.19 9.22 1.22
N ALA A 178 9.99 9.76 1.45
CA ALA A 178 9.37 9.83 2.76
C ALA A 178 7.99 9.17 2.73
N TYR A 179 7.65 8.51 3.81
CA TYR A 179 6.32 7.95 3.99
C TYR A 179 5.32 9.09 4.22
N ASP A 180 4.20 9.08 3.48
CA ASP A 180 3.25 10.19 3.35
C ASP A 180 2.57 10.53 4.68
N GLY A 181 2.16 11.80 4.85
CA GLY A 181 1.38 12.25 6.01
C GLY A 181 2.12 12.45 7.34
N TYR A 182 3.45 12.41 7.36
CA TYR A 182 4.25 12.64 8.58
C TYR A 182 5.04 13.96 8.57
N ASN A 183 5.23 14.50 9.78
CA ASN A 183 5.77 15.84 10.02
C ASN A 183 7.22 15.79 10.52
N ALA A 184 8.21 15.78 9.62
CA ALA A 184 9.63 15.99 9.95
C ALA A 184 10.52 16.09 8.69
N CYS A 185 10.37 17.17 7.92
CA CYS A 185 11.23 17.44 6.77
C CYS A 185 12.49 18.22 7.15
N ALA A 186 13.65 17.84 6.61
CA ALA A 186 14.90 18.62 6.73
C ALA A 186 14.79 20.02 6.10
N GLY A 187 13.91 20.18 5.10
CA GLY A 187 13.55 21.47 4.52
C GLY A 187 12.58 22.30 5.37
N GLY A 188 12.15 21.81 6.54
CA GLY A 188 11.20 22.47 7.43
C GLY A 188 9.74 22.03 7.22
N GLY A 189 9.01 21.87 8.33
CA GLY A 189 7.60 21.46 8.34
C GLY A 189 7.38 20.00 7.88
N ALA A 190 6.20 19.73 7.31
CA ALA A 190 5.86 18.43 6.71
C ALA A 190 6.62 18.20 5.39
N HIS A 191 6.83 16.92 5.04
CA HIS A 191 7.23 16.54 3.69
C HIS A 191 6.15 16.98 2.69
N ILE A 192 6.53 17.60 1.55
CA ILE A 192 5.56 17.98 0.52
C ILE A 192 5.36 16.78 -0.43
N SER A 193 4.12 16.33 -0.59
CA SER A 193 3.74 15.22 -1.48
C SER A 193 3.23 15.67 -2.87
N LYS A 194 3.42 16.94 -3.25
CA LYS A 194 3.04 17.51 -4.54
C LYS A 194 4.18 18.35 -5.15
N PRO A 195 4.52 18.17 -6.44
CA PRO A 195 3.96 17.20 -7.40
C PRO A 195 4.63 15.81 -7.31
N SER A 196 4.48 15.07 -6.21
CA SER A 196 5.02 13.70 -6.10
C SER A 196 4.12 12.69 -6.76
N GLY A 197 4.71 11.76 -7.51
CA GLY A 197 4.10 10.46 -7.81
C GLY A 197 3.84 9.63 -6.54
N GLN A 198 3.13 8.53 -6.69
CA GLN A 198 2.99 7.52 -5.64
C GLN A 198 4.06 6.46 -5.84
N TYR A 199 4.87 6.22 -4.83
CA TYR A 199 5.93 5.23 -4.88
C TYR A 199 5.59 4.00 -4.05
N SER A 200 6.12 2.85 -4.48
CA SER A 200 6.01 1.59 -3.74
C SER A 200 7.39 0.99 -3.50
N VAL A 201 7.63 0.55 -2.26
CA VAL A 201 8.90 -0.07 -1.85
C VAL A 201 8.63 -1.46 -1.27
N THR A 202 9.33 -2.48 -1.75
CA THR A 202 9.13 -3.86 -1.31
C THR A 202 9.44 -4.01 0.18
N HIS A 203 8.53 -4.64 0.93
CA HIS A 203 8.56 -4.69 2.39
C HIS A 203 8.56 -6.12 2.90
N ASN A 204 9.48 -6.40 3.84
CA ASN A 204 9.69 -7.66 4.52
C ASN A 204 9.85 -8.88 3.61
N ASP A 205 10.34 -8.68 2.38
CA ASP A 205 10.66 -9.75 1.45
C ASP A 205 12.19 -9.87 1.26
N PRO A 206 12.83 -10.86 1.90
CA PRO A 206 14.26 -11.13 1.75
C PRO A 206 14.59 -11.89 0.44
N SER A 207 13.60 -12.34 -0.32
CA SER A 207 13.81 -12.95 -1.64
C SER A 207 13.67 -11.96 -2.79
N ALA A 208 13.16 -10.75 -2.52
CA ALA A 208 13.01 -9.70 -3.51
C ALA A 208 14.36 -9.36 -4.18
N PRO A 209 14.38 -9.15 -5.50
CA PRO A 209 15.56 -8.63 -6.17
C PRO A 209 15.88 -7.22 -5.66
N GLY A 210 17.15 -6.94 -5.38
CA GLY A 210 17.63 -5.64 -4.97
C GLY A 210 18.46 -5.65 -3.68
N GLN A 211 18.76 -4.45 -3.18
CA GLN A 211 19.48 -4.26 -1.93
C GLN A 211 18.47 -4.28 -0.77
N GLN A 212 18.71 -5.17 0.19
CA GLN A 212 17.98 -5.22 1.47
C GLN A 212 18.59 -4.24 2.48
N GLY A 213 18.00 -4.16 3.67
CA GLY A 213 18.52 -3.33 4.76
C GLY A 213 18.03 -1.90 4.69
N TRP A 214 17.04 -1.60 3.86
CA TRP A 214 16.37 -0.30 3.90
C TRP A 214 15.33 -0.30 5.01
N LYS A 215 15.23 0.82 5.73
CA LYS A 215 14.35 0.99 6.88
C LYS A 215 13.84 2.42 6.91
N TRP A 216 12.57 2.64 7.25
CA TRP A 216 12.14 4.00 7.56
C TRP A 216 12.63 4.39 8.94
N CYS A 217 12.94 5.67 9.09
CA CYS A 217 13.27 6.21 10.40
C CYS A 217 12.01 6.59 11.19
N ASN A 218 11.84 6.07 12.40
CA ASN A 218 10.70 6.37 13.28
C ASN A 218 10.56 7.84 13.68
N LYS A 219 11.64 8.62 13.55
CA LYS A 219 11.65 10.06 13.85
C LYS A 219 11.27 10.93 12.65
N CYS A 220 11.69 10.57 11.44
CA CYS A 220 11.54 11.43 10.26
C CYS A 220 10.83 10.80 9.06
N TYR A 221 10.50 9.51 9.15
CA TYR A 221 9.76 8.72 8.18
C TYR A 221 10.40 8.69 6.77
N VAL A 222 11.69 8.97 6.69
CA VAL A 222 12.49 8.84 5.47
C VAL A 222 13.02 7.42 5.36
N LEU A 223 13.06 6.87 4.15
CA LEU A 223 13.70 5.61 3.86
C LEU A 223 15.23 5.76 3.92
N CYS A 224 15.87 5.04 4.83
CA CYS A 224 17.31 5.08 5.05
C CYS A 224 17.89 3.66 5.02
N HIS A 225 19.13 3.54 4.53
CA HIS A 225 19.83 2.27 4.58
C HIS A 225 20.40 2.03 5.99
N SER A 226 20.00 0.94 6.62
CA SER A 226 20.54 0.48 7.90
C SER A 226 21.87 -0.26 7.65
N SER A 227 22.90 0.47 7.25
CA SER A 227 24.25 -0.07 7.08
C SER A 227 24.76 -0.69 8.39
N SER A 228 25.23 -1.93 8.33
CA SER A 228 25.75 -2.67 9.48
C SER A 228 27.16 -2.24 9.93
N GLY A 229 27.83 -1.31 9.22
CA GLY A 229 29.24 -0.96 9.48
C GLY A 229 29.59 0.52 9.72
N THR A 230 28.76 1.49 9.30
CA THR A 230 29.08 2.94 9.38
C THR A 230 28.16 3.72 10.33
N GLY A 231 27.37 3.02 11.15
CA GLY A 231 26.34 3.63 12.01
C GLY A 231 25.03 3.90 11.28
N ARG A 232 24.09 4.60 11.93
CA ARG A 232 22.69 4.77 11.44
C ARG A 232 22.44 6.09 10.71
N GLY A 233 23.47 6.80 10.21
CA GLY A 233 23.35 8.11 9.55
C GLY A 233 22.74 9.20 10.45
N VAL A 234 22.88 10.48 10.08
CA VAL A 234 22.32 11.60 10.87
C VAL A 234 20.86 11.89 10.50
N CYS A 235 20.00 11.92 11.52
CA CYS A 235 18.59 12.22 11.38
C CYS A 235 18.33 13.75 11.43
N PRO A 236 17.47 14.29 10.55
CA PRO A 236 17.02 15.69 10.62
C PRO A 236 16.36 16.09 11.95
N LYS A 237 15.87 15.11 12.73
CA LYS A 237 15.29 15.32 14.07
C LYS A 237 16.33 15.20 15.20
N ARG A 238 17.61 15.39 14.87
CA ARG A 238 18.79 15.24 15.76
C ARG A 238 19.13 13.79 16.09
N GLY A 239 20.41 13.55 16.35
CA GLY A 239 20.97 12.21 16.59
C GLY A 239 20.95 11.33 15.34
N THR A 240 21.03 10.01 15.55
CA THR A 240 21.07 9.02 14.46
C THR A 240 19.67 8.56 14.03
N HIS A 241 19.50 7.92 12.86
CA HIS A 241 18.19 7.36 12.52
C HIS A 241 17.75 6.28 13.52
N ASP A 242 16.49 6.38 13.95
CA ASP A 242 15.81 5.38 14.77
C ASP A 242 15.03 4.45 13.86
N TYR A 243 15.33 3.15 13.89
CA TYR A 243 14.67 2.14 13.07
C TYR A 243 13.67 1.29 13.86
N SER A 244 13.34 1.69 15.09
CA SER A 244 12.24 1.06 15.84
C SER A 244 10.97 1.06 15.00
N ASN A 245 10.24 -0.05 15.03
CA ASN A 245 9.00 -0.27 14.26
C ASN A 245 9.16 -0.32 12.72
N SER A 246 10.39 -0.28 12.19
CA SER A 246 10.61 -0.49 10.77
C SER A 246 10.87 -1.95 10.44
N GLY A 247 10.07 -2.48 9.51
CA GLY A 247 10.43 -3.70 8.77
C GLY A 247 11.70 -3.52 7.93
N ASN A 248 12.10 -4.60 7.25
CA ASN A 248 13.18 -4.57 6.27
C ASN A 248 12.60 -4.29 4.88
N TYR A 249 13.15 -3.33 4.17
CA TYR A 249 12.74 -3.01 2.81
C TYR A 249 13.82 -3.42 1.83
N THR A 250 13.38 -3.82 0.65
CA THR A 250 14.26 -4.16 -0.47
C THR A 250 14.05 -3.15 -1.58
N VAL A 251 15.14 -2.52 -2.02
CA VAL A 251 15.12 -1.50 -3.08
C VAL A 251 15.93 -2.02 -4.26
N LEU A 252 15.34 -2.01 -5.47
CA LEU A 252 16.05 -2.40 -6.69
C LEU A 252 17.29 -1.53 -6.88
N HIS A 253 18.43 -2.18 -7.07
CA HIS A 253 19.74 -1.56 -7.00
C HIS A 253 20.66 -2.10 -8.09
N ASN A 254 21.33 -1.21 -8.83
CA ASN A 254 22.31 -1.52 -9.87
C ASN A 254 21.84 -2.53 -10.92
N VAL A 255 20.55 -2.49 -11.25
CA VAL A 255 19.97 -3.24 -12.37
C VAL A 255 19.79 -2.33 -13.59
N PRO A 256 19.79 -2.90 -14.83
CA PRO A 256 19.31 -2.20 -16.01
C PRO A 256 17.89 -1.66 -15.80
N ASN A 257 17.46 -0.68 -16.61
CA ASN A 257 16.12 -0.09 -16.50
C ASN A 257 15.05 -1.20 -16.47
N PRO A 258 14.35 -1.40 -15.33
CA PRO A 258 13.45 -2.53 -15.15
C PRO A 258 12.09 -2.33 -15.82
N GLY A 259 11.80 -1.14 -16.37
CA GLY A 259 10.59 -0.85 -17.13
C GLY A 259 10.04 0.54 -16.87
N HIS A 260 8.97 0.89 -17.60
CA HIS A 260 8.36 2.22 -17.57
C HIS A 260 7.71 2.60 -16.22
N ASP A 261 7.35 1.60 -15.41
CA ASP A 261 6.76 1.80 -14.07
C ASP A 261 7.80 2.13 -12.99
N TYR A 262 9.08 2.27 -13.34
CA TYR A 262 10.16 2.53 -12.41
C TYR A 262 10.84 3.87 -12.68
N GLN A 263 10.99 4.65 -11.62
CA GLN A 263 11.72 5.90 -11.65
C GLN A 263 13.19 5.61 -11.30
N GLY A 264 14.09 5.97 -12.22
CA GLY A 264 15.54 6.01 -11.97
C GLY A 264 15.98 7.36 -11.37
N GLY A 265 17.27 7.51 -11.06
CA GLY A 265 17.80 8.74 -10.45
C GLY A 265 17.71 8.78 -8.91
N TRP A 266 17.31 7.68 -8.28
CA TRP A 266 17.44 7.54 -6.83
C TRP A 266 18.86 7.16 -6.45
N ARG A 267 19.38 7.81 -5.42
CA ARG A 267 20.73 7.64 -4.88
C ARG A 267 20.67 7.46 -3.36
N TRP A 268 21.66 6.75 -2.85
CA TRP A 268 21.93 6.65 -1.43
C TRP A 268 22.90 7.76 -1.02
N CYS A 269 22.65 8.38 0.13
CA CYS A 269 23.57 9.38 0.66
C CYS A 269 24.49 8.79 1.74
N SER A 270 25.80 8.74 1.50
CA SER A 270 26.76 8.17 2.45
C SER A 270 26.93 8.94 3.77
N GLN A 271 26.38 10.15 3.86
CA GLN A 271 26.40 10.96 5.09
C GLN A 271 25.17 10.68 5.97
N CYS A 272 23.97 10.95 5.44
CA CYS A 272 22.72 10.77 6.21
C CYS A 272 22.07 9.40 6.05
N HIS A 273 22.57 8.56 5.12
CA HIS A 273 22.06 7.23 4.76
C HIS A 273 20.66 7.21 4.13
N ALA A 274 20.06 8.36 3.87
CA ALA A 274 18.76 8.48 3.24
C ALA A 274 18.80 8.17 1.73
N LEU A 275 17.71 7.59 1.23
CA LEU A 275 17.43 7.52 -0.21
C LEU A 275 16.91 8.87 -0.69
N TRP A 276 17.55 9.42 -1.72
CA TRP A 276 17.23 10.74 -2.25
C TRP A 276 17.22 10.75 -3.78
N TYR A 277 16.43 11.66 -4.36
CA TYR A 277 16.28 11.80 -5.80
C TYR A 277 17.26 12.85 -6.35
N ASN A 278 18.15 12.44 -7.26
CA ASN A 278 19.33 13.22 -7.63
C ASN A 278 19.15 14.17 -8.81
N GLN A 279 17.93 14.35 -9.33
CA GLN A 279 17.71 15.19 -10.49
C GLN A 279 17.45 16.67 -10.16
N ASN A 280 17.39 17.06 -8.87
CA ASN A 280 17.13 18.44 -8.47
C ASN A 280 18.20 18.97 -7.50
N ASN A 281 18.84 20.10 -7.84
CA ASN A 281 19.93 20.75 -7.09
C ASN A 281 19.51 21.42 -5.75
N HIS A 282 18.35 21.07 -5.18
CA HIS A 282 17.83 21.66 -3.94
C HIS A 282 17.75 20.66 -2.76
N ALA A 283 18.43 19.51 -2.86
CA ALA A 283 18.36 18.45 -1.86
C ALA A 283 19.04 18.88 -0.55
N ARG A 284 18.28 19.03 0.55
CA ARG A 284 18.80 19.44 1.86
C ARG A 284 19.16 18.25 2.77
N CYS A 285 20.45 17.93 2.84
CA CYS A 285 21.04 16.96 3.75
C CYS A 285 21.24 17.57 5.16
N PRO A 286 20.87 16.87 6.24
CA PRO A 286 21.04 17.36 7.61
C PRO A 286 22.51 17.44 8.09
N GLN A 287 23.46 16.83 7.37
CA GLN A 287 24.87 16.73 7.79
C GLN A 287 25.86 17.43 6.84
N ALA A 288 25.50 17.67 5.58
CA ALA A 288 26.48 18.11 4.60
C ALA A 288 26.96 19.55 4.83
N PRO A 289 28.25 19.86 4.63
CA PRO A 289 28.81 21.22 4.78
C PRO A 289 28.10 22.27 3.92
N ASN A 290 27.65 21.87 2.73
CA ASN A 290 26.87 22.67 1.78
C ASN A 290 25.36 22.37 1.83
N LYS A 291 24.93 21.56 2.80
CA LYS A 291 23.58 20.98 2.91
C LYS A 291 23.14 20.15 1.70
N ASN A 292 24.03 19.68 0.83
CA ASN A 292 23.66 18.82 -0.30
C ASN A 292 23.80 17.33 0.03
N HIS A 293 22.93 16.49 -0.53
CA HIS A 293 23.18 15.06 -0.48
C HIS A 293 24.38 14.70 -1.38
N THR A 294 25.24 13.81 -0.89
CA THR A 294 26.30 13.17 -1.69
C THR A 294 25.80 11.86 -2.29
N ASP A 295 26.26 11.52 -3.48
CA ASP A 295 26.11 10.19 -4.10
C ASP A 295 27.45 9.44 -4.19
N GLN A 296 28.48 9.92 -3.49
CA GLN A 296 29.74 9.21 -3.35
C GLN A 296 29.48 7.81 -2.79
N LEU A 297 29.92 6.78 -3.53
CA LEU A 297 29.71 5.35 -3.25
C LEU A 297 28.27 4.86 -3.43
N SER A 298 27.37 5.70 -3.95
CA SER A 298 26.01 5.29 -4.28
C SER A 298 25.96 4.52 -5.59
N GLY A 299 25.23 3.41 -5.59
CA GLY A 299 24.68 2.83 -6.81
C GLY A 299 23.52 3.64 -7.38
N GLN A 300 22.88 3.10 -8.41
CA GLN A 300 21.59 3.57 -8.91
C GLN A 300 20.48 2.74 -8.30
N TYR A 301 19.43 3.41 -7.84
CA TYR A 301 18.23 2.77 -7.32
C TYR A 301 17.03 3.06 -8.23
N TRP A 302 16.11 2.09 -8.25
CA TRP A 302 14.87 2.17 -9.00
C TRP A 302 13.70 2.00 -8.04
N ILE A 303 12.77 2.95 -8.05
CA ILE A 303 11.55 2.89 -7.23
C ILE A 303 10.35 2.83 -8.14
N ARG A 304 9.48 1.84 -7.92
CA ARG A 304 8.23 1.72 -8.66
C ARG A 304 7.37 2.95 -8.37
N HIS A 305 6.79 3.55 -9.39
CA HIS A 305 5.93 4.70 -9.24
C HIS A 305 4.71 4.66 -10.15
N GLN A 306 3.68 5.39 -9.76
CA GLN A 306 2.57 5.77 -10.63
C GLN A 306 2.70 7.27 -10.94
N SER A 307 2.70 7.59 -12.23
CA SER A 307 2.60 8.96 -12.74
C SER A 307 1.30 9.58 -12.23
N VAL A 308 1.36 10.85 -11.83
CA VAL A 308 0.18 11.68 -11.49
C VAL A 308 -0.42 12.32 -12.72
#